data_AF-A0A2K8PIN8-F1
#
_entry.id   AF-A0A2K8PIN8-F1
#
_cell.length_a   1.000
_cell.length_b   1.000
_cell.length_c   1.000
_cell.angle_alpha   90.00
_cell.angle_beta   90.00
_cell.angle_gamma   90.00
#
_symmetry.space_group_name_H-M   'P 1'
#
loop_
_entity.id
_entity.type
_entity.pdbx_description
1 polymer ?
#
loop_
_entity_poly.entity_id
_entity_poly.type
_entity_poly.pdbx_seq_one_letter_code
_entity_poly.pdbx_strand_id
1 'polypeptide(L)'
;MLRQGRKVREVRDVKGCGRGRFVSLGAFGAALSLVVGGLFAAPAAQAATGGCEGKMVKALPFVTGEVRVYKGRDRVCAVTVALRAGERRHMSVSIQPRGGVPVGDAGQFTRYAGPVSVGAINRCVYVKGGVAAGSVDSGWILC
;
A
#
# COMPACT_ATOMS: atom_id res chain seq x y z
N MET A 1 -16.12 25.27 3.51
CA MET A 1 -15.44 25.18 2.20
C MET A 1 -13.95 25.33 2.43
N LEU A 2 -13.13 24.54 1.71
CA LEU A 2 -11.66 24.64 1.51
C LEU A 2 -10.80 24.45 2.77
N ARG A 3 -10.11 23.31 2.95
CA ARG A 3 -8.94 22.74 2.24
C ARG A 3 -7.64 23.06 2.98
N GLN A 4 -6.91 21.96 3.22
CA GLN A 4 -5.47 21.83 3.40
C GLN A 4 -4.83 22.22 4.74
N GLY A 5 -3.92 21.34 5.18
CA GLY A 5 -2.95 21.69 6.21
C GLY A 5 -2.46 20.58 7.13
N ARG A 6 -2.73 19.28 6.90
CA ARG A 6 -2.15 18.23 7.75
C ARG A 6 -0.78 17.79 7.24
N LYS A 7 0.20 18.60 7.63
CA LYS A 7 1.65 18.40 7.70
C LYS A 7 1.97 16.96 8.11
N VAL A 8 2.34 16.13 7.13
CA VAL A 8 2.95 14.81 7.39
C VAL A 8 4.34 15.11 7.94
N ARG A 9 4.57 14.62 9.17
CA ARG A 9 5.80 14.80 9.92
C ARG A 9 6.99 14.29 9.11
N GLU A 10 7.93 15.19 8.88
CA GLU A 10 9.32 14.89 8.57
C GLU A 10 9.90 14.02 9.68
N VAL A 11 10.20 12.77 9.33
CA VAL A 11 10.92 11.86 10.23
C VAL A 11 12.40 12.14 10.03
N ARG A 12 13.01 12.54 11.13
CA ARG A 12 14.36 13.07 11.26
C ARG A 12 15.41 12.07 10.78
N ASP A 13 16.37 12.58 10.05
CA ASP A 13 17.64 11.95 9.75
C ASP A 13 18.38 11.65 11.07
N VAL A 14 18.67 10.38 11.32
CA VAL A 14 19.55 9.93 12.40
C VAL A 14 20.72 9.24 11.75
N LYS A 15 21.73 10.00 11.30
CA LYS A 15 23.03 9.45 10.93
C LYS A 15 24.00 9.51 12.11
N GLY A 16 23.92 8.48 12.95
CA GLY A 16 24.89 8.21 14.01
C GLY A 16 26.19 7.60 13.48
N CYS A 17 27.28 8.35 13.66
CA CYS A 17 28.62 8.01 14.16
C CYS A 17 29.28 6.63 13.87
N GLY A 18 30.55 6.66 13.43
CA GLY A 18 31.51 5.54 13.55
C GLY A 18 32.58 5.55 12.43
N ARG A 19 33.71 6.26 12.54
CA ARG A 19 34.94 6.01 13.34
C ARG A 19 35.98 5.13 12.64
N GLY A 20 36.99 5.79 12.08
CA GLY A 20 38.39 5.37 12.08
C GLY A 20 38.89 4.45 10.96
N ARG A 21 39.92 4.89 10.22
CA ARG A 21 41.32 4.44 10.43
C ARG A 21 42.27 5.15 9.46
N PHE A 22 43.25 5.83 10.05
CA PHE A 22 44.56 6.10 9.45
C PHE A 22 45.20 4.80 8.99
N VAL A 23 45.70 4.73 7.75
CA VAL A 23 46.89 3.95 7.39
C VAL A 23 47.56 4.62 6.18
N SER A 24 48.67 5.32 6.43
CA SER A 24 49.75 5.53 5.46
C SER A 24 50.31 4.19 5.01
N LEU A 25 50.75 4.06 3.75
CA LEU A 25 51.89 3.24 3.29
C LEU A 25 51.94 3.42 1.77
N GLY A 26 53.07 3.71 1.14
CA GLY A 26 54.25 2.83 1.19
C GLY A 26 54.19 1.91 -0.02
N ALA A 27 55.18 2.02 -0.89
CA ALA A 27 55.35 1.26 -2.11
C ALA A 27 55.39 -0.27 -1.87
N PHE A 28 55.10 -1.01 -2.95
CA PHE A 28 55.09 -2.47 -3.14
C PHE A 28 53.83 -3.21 -2.71
N GLY A 29 53.09 -3.70 -3.71
CA GLY A 29 52.02 -4.67 -3.51
C GLY A 29 51.27 -4.94 -4.80
N ALA A 30 51.68 -6.00 -5.53
CA ALA A 30 50.85 -6.61 -6.55
C ALA A 30 49.52 -7.06 -5.91
N ALA A 31 48.41 -6.51 -6.38
CA ALA A 31 47.08 -7.04 -6.11
C ALA A 31 46.17 -6.63 -7.27
N LEU A 32 45.87 -7.61 -8.13
CA LEU A 32 44.84 -7.49 -9.17
C LEU A 32 43.50 -7.26 -8.45
N SER A 33 43.11 -5.99 -8.35
CA SER A 33 41.96 -5.57 -7.56
C SER A 33 40.70 -5.79 -8.39
N LEU A 34 39.96 -6.84 -8.05
CA LEU A 34 38.58 -7.07 -8.47
C LEU A 34 37.69 -5.93 -7.98
N VAL A 35 37.32 -5.00 -8.86
CA VAL A 35 36.19 -4.06 -8.66
C VAL A 35 35.69 -3.74 -10.07
N VAL A 36 34.43 -3.94 -10.44
CA VAL A 36 33.29 -3.00 -10.33
C VAL A 36 32.17 -3.72 -11.12
N GLY A 37 30.91 -3.78 -10.75
CA GLY A 37 30.13 -3.24 -9.66
C GLY A 37 28.74 -3.82 -9.88
N GLY A 38 28.28 -4.68 -8.97
CA GLY A 38 26.92 -5.21 -9.03
C GLY A 38 25.94 -4.06 -8.88
N LEU A 39 25.15 -3.78 -9.91
CA LEU A 39 23.95 -2.95 -9.79
C LEU A 39 22.96 -3.69 -8.90
N PHE A 40 23.12 -3.57 -7.59
CA PHE A 40 22.08 -3.92 -6.65
C PHE A 40 20.98 -2.86 -6.77
N ALA A 41 19.99 -3.16 -7.61
CA ALA A 41 18.71 -2.46 -7.55
C ALA A 41 18.14 -2.65 -6.14
N ALA A 42 18.18 -1.59 -5.33
CA ALA A 42 17.55 -1.61 -4.03
C ALA A 42 16.07 -2.00 -4.22
N PRO A 43 15.53 -2.99 -3.48
CA PRO A 43 14.13 -3.32 -3.58
C PRO A 43 13.32 -2.07 -3.27
N ALA A 44 12.50 -1.64 -4.22
CA ALA A 44 11.58 -0.53 -4.01
C ALA A 44 10.78 -0.82 -2.74
N ALA A 45 10.81 0.11 -1.79
CA ALA A 45 10.07 0.01 -0.55
C ALA A 45 8.58 -0.20 -0.87
N GLN A 46 8.12 -1.43 -0.76
CA GLN A 46 6.73 -1.79 -0.97
C GLN A 46 5.95 -1.27 0.23
N ALA A 47 5.25 -0.15 0.06
CA ALA A 47 4.28 0.31 1.05
C ALA A 47 3.28 -0.83 1.31
N ALA A 48 2.97 -1.12 2.57
CA ALA A 48 2.05 -2.20 2.91
C ALA A 48 0.68 -1.98 2.24
N THR A 49 0.41 -2.71 1.17
CA THR A 49 -0.78 -2.56 0.32
C THR A 49 -1.98 -3.35 0.83
N GLY A 50 -1.84 -4.03 1.96
CA GLY A 50 -2.85 -4.97 2.44
C GLY A 50 -3.06 -6.15 1.48
N GLY A 51 -2.02 -6.52 0.71
CA GLY A 51 -2.06 -7.62 -0.25
C GLY A 51 -2.53 -7.23 -1.66
N CYS A 52 -2.93 -5.97 -1.88
CA CYS A 52 -3.27 -5.49 -3.22
C CYS A 52 -2.02 -5.12 -4.03
N GLU A 53 -1.93 -5.59 -5.27
CA GLU A 53 -0.90 -5.15 -6.21
C GLU A 53 -1.36 -3.90 -6.99
N GLY A 54 -0.39 -3.13 -7.49
CA GLY A 54 -0.63 -1.98 -8.36
C GLY A 54 -0.64 -0.63 -7.66
N LYS A 55 -1.08 0.41 -8.39
CA LYS A 55 -1.06 1.79 -7.92
C LYS A 55 -2.34 2.09 -7.15
N MET A 56 -2.23 2.68 -5.96
CA MET A 56 -3.39 3.24 -5.27
C MET A 56 -3.99 4.38 -6.11
N VAL A 57 -5.25 4.23 -6.50
CA VAL A 57 -6.00 5.20 -7.32
C VAL A 57 -7.10 5.90 -6.54
N LYS A 58 -7.59 5.27 -5.47
CA LYS A 58 -8.61 5.87 -4.61
C LYS A 58 -8.44 5.41 -3.17
N ALA A 59 -8.72 6.32 -2.24
CA ALA A 59 -8.95 6.03 -0.84
C ALA A 59 -10.31 6.61 -0.46
N LEU A 60 -11.15 5.81 0.19
CA LEU A 60 -12.51 6.14 0.59
C LEU A 60 -12.56 6.10 2.12
N PRO A 61 -12.28 7.22 2.80
CA PRO A 61 -12.31 7.27 4.26
C PRO A 61 -13.74 7.29 4.78
N PHE A 62 -13.95 6.69 5.95
CA PHE A 62 -15.18 6.75 6.74
C PHE A 62 -14.87 6.68 8.23
N VAL A 63 -15.90 6.78 9.07
CA VAL A 63 -15.76 6.98 10.52
C VAL A 63 -14.90 5.93 11.24
N THR A 64 -14.91 4.68 10.78
CA THR A 64 -14.25 3.55 11.45
C THR A 64 -13.08 2.97 10.65
N GLY A 65 -12.77 3.52 9.47
CA GLY A 65 -11.76 2.97 8.59
C GLY A 65 -11.64 3.68 7.25
N GLU A 66 -11.00 3.01 6.30
CA GLU A 66 -10.92 3.46 4.92
C GLU A 66 -10.90 2.26 3.97
N VAL A 67 -11.48 2.42 2.78
CA VAL A 67 -11.31 1.46 1.69
C VAL A 67 -10.23 1.99 0.75
N ARG A 68 -9.22 1.17 0.47
CA ARG A 68 -8.15 1.49 -0.47
C ARG A 68 -8.36 0.71 -1.75
N VAL A 69 -8.34 1.42 -2.88
CA VAL A 69 -8.52 0.85 -4.22
C VAL A 69 -7.24 1.00 -5.02
N TYR A 70 -6.77 -0.11 -5.57
CA TYR A 70 -5.55 -0.23 -6.35
C TYR A 70 -5.91 -0.66 -7.78
N LYS A 71 -5.27 -0.03 -8.77
CA LYS A 71 -5.43 -0.37 -10.18
C LYS A 71 -4.11 -0.93 -10.73
N GLY A 72 -4.19 -2.13 -11.28
CA GLY A 72 -3.17 -2.73 -12.13
C GLY A 72 -3.48 -2.47 -13.61
N ARG A 73 -2.81 -3.22 -14.50
CA ARG A 73 -3.05 -3.10 -15.95
C ARG A 73 -4.41 -3.66 -16.37
N ASP A 74 -4.81 -4.78 -15.79
CA ASP A 74 -5.98 -5.58 -16.17
C ASP A 74 -7.00 -5.79 -15.03
N ARG A 75 -6.61 -5.42 -13.81
CA ARG A 75 -7.34 -5.74 -12.58
C ARG A 75 -7.49 -4.52 -11.67
N VAL A 76 -8.54 -4.55 -10.86
CA VAL A 76 -8.73 -3.65 -9.72
C VAL A 76 -8.77 -4.48 -8.46
N CYS A 77 -8.00 -4.06 -7.45
CA CYS A 77 -7.97 -4.66 -6.12
C CYS A 77 -8.46 -3.67 -5.08
N ALA A 78 -9.17 -4.15 -4.06
CA ALA A 78 -9.59 -3.35 -2.92
C ALA A 78 -9.37 -4.09 -1.61
N VAL A 79 -9.10 -3.29 -0.58
CA VAL A 79 -8.93 -3.74 0.80
C VAL A 79 -9.57 -2.71 1.73
N THR A 80 -10.28 -3.19 2.75
CA THR A 80 -10.81 -2.32 3.81
C THR A 80 -9.84 -2.33 4.98
N VAL A 81 -9.47 -1.16 5.47
CA VAL A 81 -8.53 -0.94 6.57
C VAL A 81 -9.26 -0.39 7.78
N ALA A 82 -9.08 -1.00 8.95
CA ALA A 82 -9.58 -0.44 10.20
C ALA A 82 -8.76 0.79 10.60
N LEU A 83 -9.44 1.85 11.04
CA LEU A 83 -8.77 3.05 11.56
C LEU A 83 -7.98 2.74 12.85
N ARG A 84 -8.54 1.87 13.69
CA ARG A 84 -7.89 1.35 14.89
C ARG A 84 -7.78 -0.17 14.77
N ALA A 85 -6.55 -0.66 14.67
CA ALA A 85 -6.26 -2.08 14.64
C ALA A 85 -6.27 -2.68 16.06
N GLY A 86 -6.51 -3.99 16.15
CA GLY A 86 -6.33 -4.77 17.38
C GLY A 86 -7.58 -5.57 17.79
N GLU A 87 -8.70 -4.88 17.97
CA GLU A 87 -9.97 -5.54 18.31
C GLU A 87 -10.49 -6.34 17.10
N ARG A 88 -10.93 -7.59 17.33
CA ARG A 88 -11.60 -8.39 16.30
C ARG A 88 -12.99 -7.80 16.04
N ARG A 89 -13.22 -7.32 14.82
CA ARG A 89 -14.46 -6.65 14.41
C ARG A 89 -14.97 -7.19 13.10
N HIS A 90 -16.28 -7.07 12.88
CA HIS A 90 -16.86 -7.34 11.59
C HIS A 90 -16.31 -6.33 10.58
N MET A 91 -15.70 -6.82 9.51
CA MET A 91 -15.19 -6.01 8.42
C MET A 91 -15.56 -6.67 7.10
N SER A 92 -15.74 -5.85 6.08
CA SER A 92 -16.07 -6.32 4.75
C SER A 92 -15.45 -5.45 3.66
N VAL A 93 -15.23 -6.06 2.51
CA VAL A 93 -14.87 -5.40 1.26
C VAL A 93 -15.56 -6.12 0.11
N SER A 94 -16.09 -5.37 -0.86
CA SER A 94 -16.61 -5.94 -2.10
C SER A 94 -16.30 -5.05 -3.29
N ILE A 95 -16.11 -5.70 -4.44
CA ILE A 95 -15.86 -5.06 -5.73
C ILE A 95 -16.78 -5.70 -6.75
N GLN A 96 -17.46 -4.86 -7.51
CA GLN A 96 -18.30 -5.27 -8.62
C GLN A 96 -17.84 -4.59 -9.91
N PRO A 97 -17.37 -5.35 -10.92
CA PRO A 97 -17.21 -4.79 -12.25
C PRO A 97 -18.57 -4.55 -12.88
N ARG A 98 -18.72 -3.46 -13.65
CA ARG A 98 -19.99 -3.13 -14.30
C ARG A 98 -20.38 -4.25 -15.28
N GLY A 99 -21.62 -4.72 -15.17
CA GLY A 99 -22.12 -5.87 -15.92
C GLY A 99 -21.62 -7.23 -15.42
N GLY A 100 -21.01 -7.30 -14.24
CA GLY A 100 -20.58 -8.55 -13.59
C GLY A 100 -21.16 -8.71 -12.19
N VAL A 101 -20.84 -9.85 -11.57
CA VAL A 101 -21.24 -10.17 -10.20
C VAL A 101 -20.27 -9.55 -9.19
N PRO A 102 -20.77 -9.07 -8.04
CA PRO A 102 -19.92 -8.59 -6.96
C PRO A 102 -19.12 -9.74 -6.36
N VAL A 103 -17.82 -9.50 -6.15
CA VAL A 103 -16.92 -10.38 -5.40
C VAL A 103 -16.55 -9.67 -4.11
N GLY A 104 -16.53 -10.38 -2.99
CA GLY A 104 -16.26 -9.77 -1.70
C GLY A 104 -15.70 -10.74 -0.67
N ASP A 105 -15.18 -10.15 0.40
CA ASP A 105 -14.71 -10.82 1.60
C ASP A 105 -15.34 -10.13 2.82
N ALA A 106 -15.83 -10.91 3.77
CA ALA A 106 -16.50 -10.44 4.96
C ALA A 106 -16.31 -11.40 6.13
N GLY A 107 -16.07 -10.86 7.33
CA GLY A 107 -15.82 -11.67 8.50
C GLY A 107 -15.24 -10.86 9.67
N GLN A 108 -14.70 -11.57 10.65
CA GLN A 108 -14.11 -10.98 11.85
C GLN A 108 -12.60 -10.80 11.66
N PHE A 109 -12.15 -9.56 11.52
CA PHE A 109 -10.75 -9.20 11.28
C PHE A 109 -10.25 -8.19 12.31
N THR A 110 -8.93 -8.09 12.48
CA THR A 110 -8.28 -7.18 13.44
C THR A 110 -7.65 -5.94 12.80
N ARG A 111 -7.44 -5.95 11.48
CA ARG A 111 -6.69 -4.91 10.78
C ARG A 111 -7.19 -4.62 9.37
N TYR A 112 -7.40 -5.67 8.57
CA TYR A 112 -7.80 -5.56 7.17
C TYR A 112 -8.83 -6.64 6.81
N ALA A 113 -9.78 -6.32 5.90
CA ALA A 113 -10.61 -7.29 5.19
C ALA A 113 -10.27 -7.25 3.69
N GLY A 114 -10.20 -8.41 3.04
CA GLY A 114 -9.58 -8.59 1.73
C GLY A 114 -8.13 -9.10 1.80
N PRO A 115 -7.39 -9.08 0.68
CA PRO A 115 -7.67 -8.37 -0.58
C PRO A 115 -8.70 -9.06 -1.48
N VAL A 116 -9.51 -8.26 -2.19
CA VAL A 116 -10.39 -8.75 -3.24
C VAL A 116 -9.98 -8.13 -4.56
N SER A 117 -9.92 -8.92 -5.63
CA SER A 117 -9.52 -8.45 -6.96
C SER A 117 -10.51 -8.90 -8.03
N VAL A 118 -10.75 -8.05 -9.02
CA VAL A 118 -11.56 -8.36 -10.20
C VAL A 118 -10.89 -7.85 -11.47
N GLY A 119 -11.13 -8.53 -12.60
CA GLY A 119 -10.73 -8.05 -13.92
C GLY A 119 -11.58 -6.85 -14.34
N ALA A 120 -10.94 -5.72 -14.67
CA ALA A 120 -11.63 -4.46 -14.92
C ALA A 120 -10.87 -3.52 -15.88
N ILE A 121 -10.34 -4.06 -16.99
CA ILE A 121 -9.52 -3.34 -17.99
C ILE A 121 -10.17 -1.99 -18.38
N ASN A 122 -11.34 -2.05 -19.04
CA ASN A 122 -12.09 -0.89 -19.54
C ASN A 122 -13.50 -0.81 -18.93
N ARG A 123 -13.68 -1.39 -17.75
CA ARG A 123 -14.99 -1.44 -17.07
C ARG A 123 -14.94 -0.60 -15.81
N CYS A 124 -15.97 0.21 -15.60
CA CYS A 124 -16.19 0.85 -14.31
C CYS A 124 -16.35 -0.24 -13.23
N VAL A 125 -15.95 0.08 -12.01
CA VAL A 125 -16.13 -0.78 -10.84
C VAL A 125 -16.87 -0.04 -9.74
N TYR A 126 -17.67 -0.78 -8.98
CA TYR A 126 -18.30 -0.31 -7.76
C TYR A 126 -17.63 -1.01 -6.58
N VAL A 127 -17.16 -0.24 -5.61
CA VAL A 127 -16.46 -0.74 -4.43
C VAL A 127 -17.25 -0.36 -3.19
N LYS A 128 -17.43 -1.31 -2.27
CA LYS A 128 -18.02 -1.07 -0.95
C LYS A 128 -17.11 -1.68 0.11
N GLY A 129 -17.08 -1.06 1.28
CA GLY A 129 -16.41 -1.64 2.43
C GLY A 129 -16.96 -1.13 3.75
N GLY A 130 -16.65 -1.85 4.82
CA GLY A 130 -17.14 -1.53 6.14
C GLY A 130 -16.28 -2.09 7.27
N VAL A 131 -16.36 -1.43 8.42
CA VAL A 131 -15.72 -1.79 9.68
C VAL A 131 -16.69 -1.48 10.81
N ALA A 132 -17.09 -2.52 11.56
CA ALA A 132 -18.16 -2.46 12.56
C ALA A 132 -19.41 -1.76 11.98
N ALA A 133 -19.89 -0.69 12.61
CA ALA A 133 -21.07 0.05 12.18
C ALA A 133 -20.82 1.07 11.05
N GLY A 134 -19.55 1.31 10.67
CA GLY A 134 -19.22 2.27 9.62
C GLY A 134 -19.02 1.60 8.27
N SER A 135 -19.47 2.25 7.19
CA SER A 135 -19.29 1.77 5.83
C SER A 135 -19.19 2.93 4.83
N VAL A 136 -18.67 2.62 3.63
CA VAL A 136 -18.59 3.54 2.50
C VAL A 136 -18.79 2.78 1.20
N ASP A 137 -19.31 3.46 0.18
CA ASP A 137 -19.29 3.01 -1.20
C ASP A 137 -18.68 4.07 -2.13
N SER A 138 -18.19 3.63 -3.28
CA SER A 138 -17.49 4.49 -4.23
C SER A 138 -18.40 5.11 -5.30
N GLY A 139 -19.64 4.64 -5.44
CA GLY A 139 -20.33 4.69 -6.73
C GLY A 139 -19.54 3.94 -7.83
N TRP A 140 -19.87 4.18 -9.10
CA TRP A 140 -19.09 3.64 -10.22
C TRP A 140 -17.84 4.51 -10.46
N ILE A 141 -16.66 3.92 -10.31
CA ILE A 141 -15.35 4.57 -10.50
C ILE A 141 -14.50 3.82 -11.54
N LEU A 142 -13.41 4.44 -11.99
CA LEU A 142 -12.44 3.84 -12.91
C LEU A 142 -13.03 3.45 -14.28
N CYS A 143 -14.10 4.13 -14.67
CA CYS A 143 -14.35 4.47 -16.05
C CYS A 143 -13.20 5.37 -16.54
#